data_AF-W1YAK5-F1
#
_entry.id   AF-W1YAK5-F1
#
_cell.length_a   1.000
_cell.length_b   1.000
_cell.length_c   1.000
_cell.angle_alpha   90.00
_cell.angle_beta   90.00
_cell.angle_gamma   90.00
#
_symmetry.space_group_name_H-M   'P 1'
#
loop_
_entity.id
_entity.type
_entity.pdbx_description
1 polymer ?
#
loop_
_entity_poly.entity_id
_entity_poly.type
_entity_poly.pdbx_seq_one_letter_code
_entity_poly.pdbx_strand_id
1 'polypeptide(L)'
;QQQGLVKHIGLSNVTPTQVAEARKIAEIVCVQNEYNIAHRADDAMIDALAHDGIAYVPFFPLGGFTPLQSSTLSDVAASLGATPMQVALAW
;
A
#
# COMPACT_ATOMS: atom_id res chain seq x y z
N GLN A 1 20.04 8.62 -9.15
CA GLN A 1 19.82 7.86 -10.41
C GLN A 1 20.97 8.02 -11.39
N GLN A 2 21.40 9.25 -11.70
CA GLN A 2 22.41 9.54 -12.73
C GLN A 2 23.77 8.83 -12.56
N GLN A 3 24.22 8.63 -11.31
CA GLN A 3 25.47 7.92 -11.02
C GLN A 3 25.36 6.38 -11.15
N GLY A 4 24.17 5.84 -11.40
CA GLY A 4 23.96 4.39 -11.58
C GLY A 4 24.04 3.54 -10.31
N LEU A 5 24.17 4.15 -9.13
CA LEU A 5 24.29 3.42 -7.85
C LEU A 5 23.01 2.71 -7.40
N VAL A 6 21.85 3.20 -7.86
CA VAL A 6 20.53 2.63 -7.59
C VAL A 6 19.71 2.61 -8.88
N LYS A 7 18.91 1.56 -9.06
CA LYS A 7 18.03 1.43 -10.24
C LYS A 7 16.81 2.34 -10.15
N HIS A 8 16.16 2.39 -8.99
CA HIS A 8 14.93 3.16 -8.77
C HIS A 8 14.90 3.82 -7.40
N ILE A 9 14.02 4.81 -7.25
CA ILE A 9 13.77 5.52 -6.00
C ILE A 9 12.29 5.35 -5.64
N GLY A 10 12.03 4.99 -4.39
CA GLY A 10 10.70 4.92 -3.79
C GLY A 10 10.60 5.82 -2.56
N LEU A 11 9.38 6.08 -2.12
CA LEU A 11 9.07 6.87 -0.93
C LEU A 11 8.37 6.01 0.12
N SER A 12 8.46 6.37 1.39
CA SER A 12 7.74 5.68 2.46
C SER A 12 7.25 6.64 3.54
N ASN A 13 6.06 6.37 4.08
CA ASN A 13 5.37 7.19 5.08
C ASN A 13 5.20 8.64 4.63
N VAL A 14 4.67 8.83 3.42
CA VAL A 14 4.53 10.15 2.77
C VAL A 14 3.08 10.50 2.47
N THR A 15 2.80 11.79 2.47
CA THR A 15 1.54 12.38 2.03
C THR A 15 1.52 12.62 0.52
N PRO A 16 0.34 12.83 -0.10
CA PRO A 16 0.24 13.20 -1.51
C PRO A 16 1.07 14.45 -1.88
N THR A 17 1.10 15.46 -1.00
CA THR A 17 1.92 16.66 -1.19
C THR A 17 3.40 16.32 -1.26
N GLN A 18 3.90 15.46 -0.37
CA GLN A 18 5.30 15.05 -0.38
C GLN A 18 5.66 14.24 -1.63
N VAL A 19 4.74 13.43 -2.16
CA VAL A 19 4.93 12.76 -3.45
C VAL A 19 5.04 13.78 -4.58
N ALA A 20 4.16 14.78 -4.61
CA ALA A 20 4.19 15.83 -5.62
C ALA A 20 5.52 16.62 -5.58
N GLU A 21 6.04 16.93 -4.39
CA GLU A 21 7.34 17.60 -4.24
C GLU A 21 8.51 16.69 -4.65
N ALA A 22 8.51 15.43 -4.24
CA ALA A 22 9.57 14.48 -4.59
C ALA A 22 9.70 14.26 -6.10
N ARG A 23 8.56 14.23 -6.82
CA ARG A 23 8.52 14.09 -8.28
C ARG A 23 9.16 15.27 -9.03
N LYS A 24 9.32 16.43 -8.39
CA LYS A 24 10.08 17.57 -8.97
C LYS A 24 11.59 17.36 -8.89
N ILE A 25 12.05 16.43 -8.05
CA ILE A 25 13.47 16.20 -7.73
C ILE A 25 13.99 14.95 -8.47
N ALA A 26 13.21 13.88 -8.49
CA ALA A 26 13.62 12.59 -9.05
C ALA A 26 12.43 11.81 -9.63
N GLU A 27 12.72 10.83 -10.48
CA GLU A 27 11.73 9.86 -10.92
C GLU A 27 11.43 8.88 -9.77
N ILE A 28 10.17 8.92 -9.30
CA ILE A 28 9.66 8.09 -8.20
C ILE A 28 8.85 6.95 -8.79
N VAL A 29 9.20 5.71 -8.45
CA VAL A 29 8.53 4.52 -9.02
C VAL A 29 7.54 3.86 -8.06
N CYS A 30 7.65 4.14 -6.76
CA CYS A 30 6.72 3.60 -5.79
C CYS A 30 6.55 4.46 -4.53
N VAL A 31 5.42 4.24 -3.85
CA VAL A 31 5.13 4.74 -2.50
C VAL A 31 4.81 3.55 -1.59
N GLN A 32 5.39 3.52 -0.40
CA GLN A 32 5.17 2.50 0.62
C GLN A 32 4.63 3.11 1.92
N ASN A 33 3.33 2.98 2.14
CA ASN A 33 2.60 3.50 3.30
C ASN A 33 1.81 2.38 4.00
N GLU A 34 1.25 2.67 5.18
CA GLU A 34 0.36 1.76 5.89
C GLU A 34 -0.96 1.66 5.13
N TYR A 35 -1.31 0.45 4.71
CA TYR A 35 -2.60 0.21 4.08
C TYR A 35 -3.00 -1.26 4.23
N ASN A 36 -4.24 -1.47 4.62
CA ASN A 36 -4.87 -2.77 4.75
C ASN A 36 -6.39 -2.58 4.79
N ILE A 37 -7.14 -3.68 4.82
CA ILE A 37 -8.61 -3.64 4.82
C ILE A 37 -9.21 -2.80 5.99
N ALA A 38 -8.46 -2.58 7.08
CA ALA A 38 -8.87 -1.72 8.20
C ALA A 38 -8.31 -0.29 8.14
N HIS A 39 -7.21 -0.05 7.42
CA HIS A 39 -6.54 1.25 7.29
C HIS A 39 -6.56 1.69 5.83
N ARG A 40 -7.53 2.55 5.48
CA ARG A 40 -7.86 2.93 4.10
C ARG A 40 -7.73 4.42 3.80
N ALA A 41 -6.93 5.14 4.59
CA ALA A 41 -6.77 6.59 4.44
C ALA A 41 -6.19 6.99 3.06
N ASP A 42 -5.45 6.09 2.43
CA ASP A 42 -4.76 6.33 1.16
C ASP A 42 -5.58 5.95 -0.09
N ASP A 43 -6.87 5.59 0.00
CA ASP A 43 -7.69 5.18 -1.16
C ASP A 43 -7.56 6.18 -2.34
N ALA A 44 -7.74 7.48 -2.10
CA ALA A 44 -7.61 8.51 -3.14
C ALA A 44 -6.18 8.68 -3.66
N MET A 45 -5.17 8.42 -2.82
CA MET A 45 -3.77 8.47 -3.21
C MET A 45 -3.40 7.27 -4.09
N ILE A 46 -3.91 6.09 -3.77
CA ILE A 46 -3.76 4.86 -4.57
C ILE A 46 -4.32 5.08 -5.97
N ASP A 47 -5.53 5.63 -6.08
CA ASP A 47 -6.15 5.95 -7.37
C ASP A 47 -5.29 6.94 -8.19
N ALA A 48 -4.79 7.99 -7.54
CA ALA A 48 -3.93 8.98 -8.20
C ALA A 48 -2.59 8.38 -8.67
N LEU A 49 -1.95 7.55 -7.83
CA LEU A 49 -0.70 6.88 -8.17
C LEU A 49 -0.91 5.86 -9.30
N ALA A 50 -2.02 5.12 -9.29
CA ALA A 50 -2.39 4.19 -10.35
C ALA A 50 -2.59 4.91 -11.69
N HIS A 51 -3.25 6.08 -11.69
CA HIS A 51 -3.37 6.92 -12.88
C HIS A 51 -2.00 7.35 -13.42
N ASP A 52 -1.06 7.65 -12.54
CA ASP A 52 0.30 8.10 -12.87
C ASP A 52 1.27 6.95 -13.17
N GLY A 53 0.85 5.68 -13.06
CA GLY A 53 1.70 4.51 -13.25
C GLY A 53 2.75 4.30 -12.16
N ILE A 54 2.51 4.82 -10.95
CA ILE A 54 3.39 4.68 -9.78
C ILE A 54 2.85 3.57 -8.88
N ALA A 55 3.71 2.61 -8.50
CA ALA A 55 3.28 1.49 -7.67
C ALA A 55 3.00 1.95 -6.24
N TYR A 56 1.91 1.45 -5.64
CA TYR A 56 1.68 1.54 -4.20
C TYR A 56 2.01 0.20 -3.55
N VAL A 57 2.81 0.21 -2.48
CA VAL A 57 3.29 -1.00 -1.79
C VAL A 57 2.83 -0.94 -0.33
N PRO A 58 1.75 -1.63 0.05
CA PRO A 58 1.25 -1.58 1.41
C PRO A 58 2.21 -2.28 2.39
N PHE A 59 2.61 -1.60 3.47
CA PHE A 59 3.15 -2.29 4.64
C PHE A 59 2.03 -2.59 5.65
N PHE A 60 2.27 -3.59 6.52
CA PHE A 60 1.27 -4.14 7.44
C PHE A 60 -0.06 -4.59 6.75
N PRO A 61 -0.01 -5.35 5.64
CA PRO A 61 -1.21 -5.77 4.93
C PRO A 61 -2.13 -6.70 5.75
N LEU A 62 -1.59 -7.38 6.77
CA LEU A 62 -2.32 -8.31 7.64
C LEU A 62 -2.60 -7.74 9.05
N GLY A 63 -2.44 -6.43 9.22
CA GLY A 63 -2.35 -5.78 10.52
C GLY A 63 -0.89 -5.57 10.93
N GLY A 64 -0.66 -4.55 11.76
CA GLY A 64 0.66 -4.18 12.25
C GLY A 64 1.11 -5.06 13.40
N PHE A 65 1.36 -4.45 14.55
CA PHE A 65 1.77 -5.19 15.76
C PHE A 65 0.67 -6.14 16.28
N THR A 66 -0.59 -5.90 15.88
CA THR A 66 -1.73 -6.78 16.16
C THR A 66 -2.33 -7.24 14.83
N PRO A 67 -2.60 -8.55 14.65
CA PRO A 67 -3.28 -9.06 13.47
C PRO A 67 -4.69 -8.49 13.31
N LEU A 68 -5.19 -8.48 12.07
CA LEU A 68 -6.59 -8.14 11.80
C LEU A 68 -7.53 -9.10 12.53
N GLN A 69 -8.46 -8.54 13.32
CA GLN A 69 -9.49 -9.26 14.04
C GLN A 69 -10.86 -8.70 13.66
N SER A 70 -11.63 -9.49 12.90
CA SER A 70 -12.96 -9.10 12.43
C SER A 70 -13.84 -10.34 12.23
N SER A 71 -15.05 -10.32 12.79
CA SER A 71 -16.05 -11.35 12.54
C SER A 71 -16.45 -11.37 11.07
N THR A 72 -16.64 -10.21 10.45
CA THR A 72 -16.95 -10.08 9.03
C THR A 72 -15.88 -10.72 8.15
N LEU A 73 -14.60 -10.50 8.45
CA LEU A 73 -13.50 -11.14 7.71
C LEU A 73 -13.51 -12.66 7.88
N SER A 74 -13.84 -13.13 9.09
CA SER A 74 -13.97 -14.56 9.38
C SER A 74 -15.14 -15.20 8.62
N ASP A 75 -16.29 -14.53 8.55
CA ASP A 75 -17.48 -15.02 7.86
C ASP A 75 -17.25 -15.11 6.34
N VAL A 76 -16.62 -14.09 5.75
CA VAL A 76 -16.23 -14.11 4.33
C VAL A 76 -15.23 -15.24 4.07
N ALA A 77 -14.21 -15.40 4.92
CA ALA A 77 -13.23 -16.47 4.78
C ALA A 77 -13.87 -17.86 4.87
N ALA A 78 -14.80 -18.07 5.80
CA ALA A 78 -15.56 -19.31 5.89
C ALA A 78 -16.37 -19.58 4.62
N SER A 79 -17.04 -18.57 4.04
CA SER A 79 -17.80 -18.71 2.80
C SER A 79 -16.93 -19.08 1.58
N LEU A 80 -15.65 -18.71 1.61
CA LEU A 80 -14.68 -18.96 0.54
C LEU A 80 -13.83 -20.23 0.78
N GLY A 81 -13.99 -20.91 1.94
CA GLY A 81 -13.12 -22.02 2.32
C GLY A 81 -11.65 -21.62 2.51
N ALA A 82 -11.40 -20.37 2.91
CA ALA A 82 -10.07 -19.79 3.08
C ALA A 82 -9.84 -19.35 4.54
N THR A 83 -8.60 -18.98 4.87
CA THR A 83 -8.30 -18.33 6.15
C THR A 83 -8.58 -16.83 6.10
N PRO A 84 -8.90 -16.17 7.23
CA PRO A 84 -9.07 -14.72 7.28
C PRO A 84 -7.88 -13.94 6.69
N MET A 85 -6.66 -14.42 6.91
CA MET A 85 -5.45 -13.78 6.39
C MET A 85 -5.29 -13.94 4.87
N GLN A 86 -5.69 -15.08 4.30
CA GLN A 86 -5.72 -15.23 2.84
C GLN A 86 -6.73 -14.28 2.20
N VAL A 87 -7.91 -14.11 2.81
CA VAL A 87 -8.90 -13.14 2.33
C VAL A 87 -8.38 -11.72 2.47
N ALA A 88 -7.74 -11.36 3.59
CA ALA A 88 -7.18 -10.03 3.78
C ALA A 88 -6.07 -9.69 2.76
N LEU A 89 -5.26 -10.67 2.34
CA LEU A 89 -4.24 -10.47 1.30
C LEU A 89 -4.81 -10.42 -0.13
N ALA A 90 -5.94 -11.09 -0.37
CA ALA A 90 -6.54 -11.20 -1.69
C ALA A 90 -7.55 -10.09 -2.01
N TRP A 91 -7.95 -9.32 -1.00
CA TRP A 91 -8.77 -8.11 -1.13
C TRP A 91 -8.02 -7.02 -1.88
#